data_AF-A0A2N0B9Q6-F1
#
_entry.id   AF-A0A2N0B9Q6-F1
#
_cell.length_a   1.000
_cell.length_b   1.000
_cell.length_c   1.000
_cell.angle_alpha   90.00
_cell.angle_beta   90.00
_cell.angle_gamma   90.00
#
_symmetry.space_group_name_H-M   'P 1'
#
loop_
_entity.id
_entity.type
_entity.pdbx_description
1 polymer ?
#
loop_
_entity_poly.entity_id
_entity_poly.type
_entity_poly.pdbx_seq_one_letter_code
_entity_poly.pdbx_strand_id
1 'polypeptide(L)'
;MKGLNSMKNYFAPFIVLILFHGSLFLNCASKEFRKSQTQDSVLEKDSAAREKLKRVSKILNDGNSFFQKGTYDKALEKANLAINTYPTAPGYYLAGISEYKMGKNEEALASLKKGTEVDPENEQILLTLGIIYTAEGKNEDAIEVYSKLENLPVKEKYNYSFKKAVLLKNQGKFEQAYSTLKSIPKNEFAFPAQLNMQLGDAAVQLKKYEEAEAYFEEARKNDPELISAKKSASVTRVALFYKETLCAFLPPWSGVDGFHGYSINAKIDALTAYPLGNSEFGTIPDRVQASRDYWETRSQKGAWKEIQEKRLHFLESKLGKHDKYWSADGGKYPQLGIVRFRSEKFPDLLIYSTIGMSAQNMPCVELFHKNYEDYARIELVLSVKIGSEGLERSESWVPHLIGELIRFPWNMAKWLGHGHTISMTRKDPEALYLDFASVLFRDLSSFSAATAPDLSGLISENGKQVRFLTLLPLSEEEKEYAQKDGIQSFNQSWDRKGLPWYHDAERQSLV
;
A
#
# COMPACT_ATOMS: atom_id res chain seq x y z
N MET A 1 -9.22 15.51 37.98
CA MET A 1 -8.19 16.52 38.32
C MET A 1 -6.83 15.82 38.36
N LYS A 2 -5.85 16.40 37.65
CA LYS A 2 -4.39 16.09 37.61
C LYS A 2 -4.04 14.72 36.99
N GLY A 3 -3.37 14.61 35.84
CA GLY A 3 -2.70 15.62 35.01
C GLY A 3 -2.71 15.25 33.52
N LEU A 4 -3.35 16.12 32.73
CA LEU A 4 -2.93 16.43 31.38
C LEU A 4 -1.59 17.19 31.49
N ASN A 5 -0.52 16.65 30.91
CA ASN A 5 0.54 17.39 30.22
C ASN A 5 1.69 16.45 29.85
N SER A 6 1.57 15.79 28.70
CA SER A 6 2.71 15.33 27.88
C SER A 6 2.18 14.85 26.52
N MET A 7 1.45 15.70 25.80
CA MET A 7 1.15 15.49 24.38
C MET A 7 1.62 16.72 23.63
N LYS A 8 2.90 16.71 23.24
CA LYS A 8 3.40 17.46 22.10
C LYS A 8 4.38 16.55 21.35
N ASN A 9 4.11 16.42 20.05
CA ASN A 9 4.90 15.76 19.01
C ASN A 9 4.71 14.24 18.94
N TYR A 10 3.99 13.76 17.92
CA TYR A 10 4.54 12.93 16.83
C TYR A 10 3.43 12.72 15.78
N PHE A 11 3.43 13.61 14.79
CA PHE A 11 2.90 13.36 13.45
C PHE A 11 4.04 12.71 12.64
N ALA A 12 3.87 11.49 12.13
CA ALA A 12 4.54 10.99 10.92
C ALA A 12 3.92 9.65 10.45
N PRO A 13 3.63 9.49 9.14
CA PRO A 13 2.97 8.31 8.57
C PRO A 13 3.96 7.22 8.12
N PHE A 14 3.43 5.99 7.97
CA PHE A 14 3.91 4.89 7.13
C PHE A 14 5.43 4.62 7.06
N ILE A 15 5.90 3.73 7.93
CA ILE A 15 7.19 3.06 7.77
C ILE A 15 7.03 1.94 6.73
N VAL A 16 7.64 2.15 5.56
CA VAL A 16 8.12 1.08 4.69
C VAL A 16 9.09 0.24 5.50
N LEU A 17 8.83 -1.06 5.58
CA LEU A 17 9.65 -2.03 6.32
C LEU A 17 11.02 -2.17 5.62
N ILE A 18 11.94 -1.23 5.86
CA ILE A 18 13.37 -1.39 5.59
C ILE A 18 13.95 -2.18 6.77
N LEU A 19 13.81 -3.49 6.74
CA LEU A 19 14.66 -4.36 7.54
C LEU A 19 16.03 -4.41 6.87
N PHE A 20 16.90 -3.45 7.21
CA PHE A 20 18.36 -3.58 7.24
C PHE A 20 18.96 -2.24 7.71
N HIS A 21 18.75 -1.89 8.97
CA HIS A 21 19.59 -0.92 9.68
C HIS A 21 19.91 -1.51 11.05
N GLY A 22 21.20 -1.82 11.28
CA GLY A 22 21.68 -2.19 12.61
C GLY A 22 22.42 -3.51 12.72
N SER A 23 23.36 -3.82 11.81
CA SER A 23 24.45 -4.78 12.10
C SER A 23 25.55 -4.89 11.03
N LEU A 24 25.40 -4.31 9.83
CA LEU A 24 26.46 -4.38 8.80
C LEU A 24 27.51 -3.26 8.83
N PHE A 25 27.46 -2.32 9.79
CA PHE A 25 28.44 -1.22 9.88
C PHE A 25 29.61 -1.47 10.86
N LEU A 26 29.68 -2.65 11.50
CA LEU A 26 30.75 -3.01 12.41
C LEU A 26 31.27 -4.42 12.12
N ASN A 27 32.03 -4.57 11.03
CA ASN A 27 33.20 -5.45 10.95
C ASN A 27 33.84 -5.38 9.56
N CYS A 28 34.66 -4.36 9.35
CA CYS A 28 35.81 -4.45 8.44
C CYS A 28 36.84 -3.38 8.82
N ALA A 29 37.25 -3.40 10.09
CA ALA A 29 38.58 -2.95 10.44
C ALA A 29 39.55 -4.10 10.11
N SER A 30 40.50 -3.83 9.20
CA SER A 30 41.68 -4.64 8.89
C SER A 30 41.47 -6.09 8.41
N LYS A 31 41.46 -6.30 7.09
CA LYS A 31 42.36 -7.23 6.36
C LYS A 31 41.89 -7.36 4.90
N GLU A 32 42.88 -7.38 4.01
CA GLU A 32 42.77 -7.55 2.54
C GLU A 32 42.38 -6.29 1.75
N PHE A 33 43.40 -5.43 1.61
CA PHE A 33 43.55 -4.60 0.41
C PHE A 33 43.54 -5.53 -0.81
N ARG A 34 42.53 -5.39 -1.67
CA ARG A 34 42.54 -6.03 -2.98
C ARG A 34 43.57 -5.31 -3.84
N LYS A 35 44.59 -6.04 -4.30
CA LYS A 35 45.63 -5.53 -5.20
C LYS A 35 45.01 -5.16 -6.54
N SER A 36 44.79 -3.86 -6.77
CA SER A 36 44.47 -3.33 -8.09
C SER A 36 45.76 -3.27 -8.93
N GLN A 37 45.83 -4.05 -10.01
CA GLN A 37 47.03 -4.15 -10.87
C GLN A 37 47.42 -2.82 -11.53
N THR A 38 46.49 -1.88 -11.66
CA THR A 38 46.72 -0.62 -12.37
C THR A 38 47.52 0.39 -11.55
N GLN A 39 47.40 0.39 -10.23
CA GLN A 39 48.15 1.30 -9.36
C GLN A 39 49.60 0.84 -9.13
N ASP A 40 49.84 -0.46 -8.94
CA ASP A 40 51.17 -0.98 -8.60
C ASP A 40 52.21 -0.73 -9.72
N SER A 41 51.80 -0.76 -11.00
CA SER A 41 52.70 -0.64 -12.15
C SER A 41 53.38 0.74 -12.29
N VAL A 42 52.74 1.81 -11.80
CA VAL A 42 53.29 3.18 -11.79
C VAL A 42 54.05 3.46 -10.48
N LEU A 43 53.62 2.84 -9.37
CA LEU A 43 54.15 3.07 -8.02
C LEU A 43 55.49 2.40 -7.74
N GLU A 44 55.85 1.36 -8.49
CA GLU A 44 57.11 0.67 -8.31
C GLU A 44 58.35 1.49 -8.74
N LYS A 45 58.23 2.60 -9.50
CA LYS A 45 59.42 3.24 -10.12
C LYS A 45 59.81 4.64 -9.60
N ASP A 46 58.98 5.34 -8.82
CA ASP A 46 59.27 6.72 -8.35
C ASP A 46 59.35 6.82 -6.80
N SER A 47 60.54 7.15 -6.27
CA SER A 47 60.76 7.32 -4.82
C SER A 47 59.97 8.49 -4.23
N ALA A 48 59.71 9.56 -4.99
CA ALA A 48 58.97 10.71 -4.52
C ALA A 48 57.47 10.41 -4.38
N ALA A 49 56.90 9.61 -5.30
CA ALA A 49 55.53 9.13 -5.21
C ALA A 49 55.31 8.23 -3.98
N ARG A 50 56.27 7.34 -3.68
CA ARG A 50 56.23 6.48 -2.48
C ARG A 50 56.20 7.27 -1.17
N GLU A 51 57.00 8.34 -1.08
CA GLU A 51 57.02 9.19 0.11
C GLU A 51 55.69 9.95 0.28
N LYS A 52 55.16 10.51 -0.81
CA LYS A 52 53.83 11.15 -0.81
C LYS A 52 52.74 10.17 -0.38
N LEU A 53 52.73 8.94 -0.89
CA LEU A 53 51.78 7.91 -0.48
C LEU A 53 51.88 7.53 1.00
N LYS A 54 53.09 7.41 1.54
CA LYS A 54 53.29 7.15 2.98
C LYS A 54 52.68 8.26 3.83
N ARG A 55 52.85 9.51 3.39
CA ARG A 55 52.23 10.68 4.02
C ARG A 55 50.70 10.65 3.90
N VAL A 56 50.16 10.34 2.72
CA VAL A 56 48.72 10.17 2.48
C VAL A 56 48.13 9.10 3.40
N SER A 57 48.75 7.93 3.49
CA SER A 57 48.29 6.85 4.37
C SER A 57 48.18 7.29 5.84
N LYS A 58 49.16 8.05 6.35
CA LYS A 58 49.10 8.60 7.70
C LYS A 58 47.94 9.58 7.86
N ILE A 59 47.75 10.50 6.91
CA ILE A 59 46.65 11.48 6.94
C ILE A 59 45.29 10.77 6.91
N LEU A 60 45.15 9.72 6.09
CA LEU A 60 43.90 8.94 5.99
C LEU A 60 43.61 8.16 7.27
N ASN A 61 44.62 7.62 7.95
CA ASN A 61 44.43 6.97 9.25
C ASN A 61 43.89 7.96 10.30
N ASP A 62 44.45 9.18 10.34
CA ASP A 62 43.94 10.24 11.20
C ASP A 62 42.50 10.63 10.84
N GLY A 63 42.21 10.78 9.53
CA GLY A 63 40.88 11.09 9.02
C GLY A 63 39.84 10.00 9.36
N ASN A 64 40.20 8.73 9.21
CA ASN A 64 39.38 7.59 9.60
C ASN A 64 39.10 7.57 11.11
N SER A 65 40.06 7.97 11.94
CA SER A 65 39.84 8.11 13.39
C SER A 65 38.80 9.19 13.71
N PHE A 66 38.84 10.33 13.03
CA PHE A 66 37.82 11.38 13.17
C PHE A 66 36.45 10.90 12.66
N PHE A 67 36.41 10.17 11.55
CA PHE A 67 35.17 9.60 11.02
C PHE A 67 34.51 8.63 12.01
N GLN A 68 35.29 7.75 12.63
CA GLN A 68 34.80 6.82 13.67
C GLN A 68 34.26 7.53 14.91
N LYS A 69 34.81 8.70 15.24
CA LYS A 69 34.34 9.54 16.35
C LYS A 69 33.10 10.39 16.01
N GLY A 70 32.60 10.31 14.78
CA GLY A 70 31.44 11.07 14.31
C GLY A 70 31.75 12.53 13.95
N THR A 71 33.02 12.96 14.00
CA THR A 71 33.43 14.32 13.61
C THR A 71 33.75 14.34 12.12
N TYR A 72 32.70 14.35 11.29
CA TYR A 72 32.79 14.20 9.84
C TYR A 72 33.41 15.40 9.12
N ASP A 73 33.28 16.60 9.68
CA ASP A 73 33.93 17.83 9.23
C ASP A 73 35.47 17.69 9.24
N LYS A 74 36.02 17.19 10.35
CA LYS A 74 37.46 16.94 10.50
C LYS A 74 37.93 15.78 9.65
N ALA A 75 37.09 14.75 9.48
CA ALA A 75 37.40 13.64 8.58
C ALA A 75 37.51 14.12 7.12
N LEU A 76 36.59 14.99 6.68
CA LEU A 76 36.61 15.60 5.35
C LEU A 76 37.83 16.51 5.16
N GLU A 77 38.21 17.30 6.17
CA GLU A 77 39.42 18.13 6.13
C GLU A 77 40.68 17.28 5.92
N LYS A 78 40.79 16.14 6.62
CA LYS A 78 41.89 15.18 6.43
C LYS A 78 41.82 14.50 5.06
N ALA A 79 40.63 14.15 4.58
CA ALA A 79 40.46 13.58 3.24
C ALA A 79 40.93 14.55 2.15
N ASN A 80 40.56 15.83 2.24
CA ASN A 80 41.00 16.87 1.30
C ASN A 80 42.51 17.10 1.36
N LEU A 81 43.09 17.10 2.57
CA LEU A 81 44.55 17.17 2.73
C LEU A 81 45.26 15.97 2.08
N ALA A 82 44.69 14.76 2.23
CA ALA A 82 45.21 13.55 1.60
C ALA A 82 45.14 13.65 0.06
N ILE A 83 43.99 14.03 -0.49
CA ILE A 83 43.78 14.23 -1.94
C ILE A 83 44.75 15.26 -2.52
N ASN A 84 44.93 16.40 -1.84
CA ASN A 84 45.87 17.45 -2.28
C ASN A 84 47.34 17.01 -2.19
N THR A 85 47.67 16.10 -1.28
CA THR A 85 49.03 15.56 -1.15
C THR A 85 49.32 14.56 -2.28
N TYR A 86 48.37 13.66 -2.53
CA TYR A 86 48.38 12.74 -3.66
C TYR A 86 46.96 12.14 -3.85
N PRO A 87 46.32 12.33 -5.01
CA PRO A 87 44.98 11.79 -5.27
C PRO A 87 44.98 10.26 -5.24
N THR A 88 44.15 9.68 -4.37
CA THR A 88 43.99 8.23 -4.24
C THR A 88 42.52 7.88 -4.05
N ALA A 89 42.13 6.68 -4.49
CA ALA A 89 40.76 6.18 -4.28
C ALA A 89 40.36 6.19 -2.79
N PRO A 90 41.18 5.73 -1.82
CA PRO A 90 40.87 5.87 -0.39
C PRO A 90 40.64 7.31 0.09
N GLY A 91 41.36 8.29 -0.49
CA GLY A 91 41.14 9.70 -0.17
C GLY A 91 39.78 10.22 -0.64
N TYR A 92 39.43 9.93 -1.89
CA TYR A 92 38.11 10.28 -2.43
C TYR A 92 36.97 9.53 -1.75
N TYR A 93 37.18 8.26 -1.38
CA TYR A 93 36.23 7.49 -0.59
C TYR A 93 35.95 8.14 0.77
N LEU A 94 37.01 8.49 1.53
CA LEU A 94 36.85 9.14 2.83
C LEU A 94 36.16 10.50 2.73
N ALA A 95 36.45 11.28 1.70
CA ALA A 95 35.76 12.54 1.44
C ALA A 95 34.26 12.28 1.21
N GLY A 96 33.93 11.40 0.26
CA GLY A 96 32.55 11.10 -0.11
C GLY A 96 31.70 10.54 1.03
N ILE A 97 32.22 9.61 1.84
CA ILE A 97 31.46 9.08 2.98
C ILE A 97 31.29 10.13 4.10
N SER A 98 32.25 11.03 4.27
CA SER A 98 32.16 12.11 5.26
C SER A 98 31.10 13.12 4.85
N GLU A 99 31.09 13.52 3.57
CA GLU A 99 30.07 14.39 2.98
C GLU A 99 28.66 13.78 3.07
N TYR A 100 28.53 12.49 2.75
CA TYR A 100 27.25 11.78 2.87
C TYR A 100 26.74 11.75 4.32
N LYS A 101 27.62 11.51 5.30
CA LYS A 101 27.24 11.56 6.73
C LYS A 101 26.87 12.95 7.23
N MET A 102 27.33 14.00 6.54
CA MET A 102 26.92 15.38 6.78
C MET A 102 25.64 15.78 6.04
N GLY A 103 25.02 14.87 5.27
CA GLY A 103 23.83 15.14 4.46
C GLY A 103 24.11 15.89 3.14
N LYS A 104 25.39 15.98 2.74
CA LYS A 104 25.86 16.64 1.52
C LYS A 104 25.95 15.64 0.38
N ASN A 105 24.80 15.20 -0.11
CA ASN A 105 24.75 14.07 -1.04
C ASN A 105 25.33 14.38 -2.42
N GLU A 106 25.14 15.59 -2.94
CA GLU A 106 25.65 15.98 -4.26
C GLU A 106 27.18 16.04 -4.28
N GLU A 107 27.76 16.63 -3.23
CA GLU A 107 29.21 16.68 -3.02
C GLU A 107 29.77 15.27 -2.83
N ALA A 108 29.09 14.42 -2.04
CA ALA A 108 29.49 13.04 -1.86
C ALA A 108 29.55 12.27 -3.19
N LEU A 109 28.52 12.41 -4.04
CA LEU A 109 28.49 11.81 -5.37
C LEU A 109 29.63 12.34 -6.25
N ALA A 110 29.92 13.64 -6.20
CA ALA A 110 31.02 14.24 -6.97
C ALA A 110 32.39 13.72 -6.53
N SER A 111 32.64 13.65 -5.21
CA SER A 111 33.87 13.10 -4.63
C SER A 111 34.06 11.63 -4.98
N LEU A 112 33.00 10.82 -4.87
CA LEU A 112 33.04 9.40 -5.21
C LEU A 112 33.25 9.16 -6.71
N LYS A 113 32.64 9.98 -7.60
CA LYS A 113 32.88 9.91 -9.05
C LYS A 113 34.35 10.19 -9.40
N LYS A 114 34.97 11.21 -8.80
CA LYS A 114 36.43 11.42 -8.94
C LYS A 114 37.23 10.23 -8.43
N GLY A 115 36.77 9.59 -7.35
CA GLY A 115 37.33 8.33 -6.87
C GLY A 115 37.29 7.21 -7.92
N THR A 116 36.18 7.06 -8.65
CA THR A 116 36.06 6.09 -9.75
C THR A 116 36.93 6.42 -10.96
N GLU A 117 37.31 7.68 -11.18
CA GLU A 117 38.28 8.05 -12.22
C GLU A 117 39.70 7.58 -11.86
N VAL A 118 40.04 7.54 -10.56
CA VAL A 118 41.34 7.08 -10.06
C VAL A 118 41.43 5.56 -10.01
N ASP A 119 40.38 4.89 -9.54
CA ASP A 119 40.29 3.44 -9.46
C ASP A 119 38.87 2.97 -9.86
N PRO A 120 38.65 2.68 -11.16
CA PRO A 120 37.34 2.32 -11.68
C PRO A 120 36.75 1.02 -11.10
N GLU A 121 37.59 0.16 -10.54
CA GLU A 121 37.19 -1.14 -9.99
C GLU A 121 37.13 -1.14 -8.45
N ASN A 122 37.19 0.04 -7.83
CA ASN A 122 37.13 0.16 -6.38
C ASN A 122 35.74 -0.20 -5.84
N GLU A 123 35.62 -1.41 -5.30
CA GLU A 123 34.37 -1.96 -4.77
C GLU A 123 33.70 -1.06 -3.73
N GLN A 124 34.48 -0.43 -2.83
CA GLN A 124 33.93 0.40 -1.75
C GLN A 124 33.30 1.69 -2.29
N ILE A 125 33.95 2.34 -3.25
CA ILE A 125 33.45 3.57 -3.89
C ILE A 125 32.20 3.24 -4.71
N LEU A 126 32.26 2.20 -5.54
CA LEU A 126 31.12 1.78 -6.35
C LEU A 126 29.93 1.37 -5.47
N LEU A 127 30.16 0.59 -4.41
CA LEU A 127 29.07 0.20 -3.49
C LEU A 127 28.41 1.43 -2.85
N THR A 128 29.22 2.41 -2.43
CA THR A 128 28.70 3.64 -1.82
C THR A 128 27.89 4.46 -2.82
N LEU A 129 28.38 4.61 -4.06
CA LEU A 129 27.62 5.23 -5.15
C LEU A 129 26.28 4.52 -5.37
N GLY A 130 26.28 3.19 -5.45
CA GLY A 130 25.06 2.40 -5.63
C GLY A 130 24.05 2.60 -4.49
N ILE A 131 24.53 2.68 -3.25
CA ILE A 131 23.68 2.95 -2.08
C ILE A 131 23.06 4.35 -2.14
N ILE A 132 23.87 5.38 -2.43
CA ILE A 132 23.39 6.76 -2.50
C ILE A 132 22.38 6.93 -3.65
N TYR A 133 22.67 6.41 -4.84
CA TYR A 133 21.73 6.44 -5.96
C TYR A 133 20.42 5.71 -5.66
N THR A 134 20.49 4.57 -4.95
CA THR A 134 19.28 3.85 -4.52
C THR A 134 18.44 4.69 -3.54
N ALA A 135 19.09 5.35 -2.58
CA ALA A 135 18.41 6.18 -1.58
C ALA A 135 17.75 7.43 -2.18
N GLU A 136 18.35 8.00 -3.23
CA GLU A 136 17.80 9.15 -3.96
C GLU A 136 16.78 8.78 -5.05
N GLY A 137 16.48 7.49 -5.23
CA GLY A 137 15.56 7.01 -6.26
C GLY A 137 16.11 7.08 -7.69
N LYS A 138 17.42 7.34 -7.86
CA LYS A 138 18.13 7.33 -9.14
C LYS A 138 18.41 5.89 -9.57
N ASN A 139 17.35 5.18 -9.91
CA ASN A 139 17.35 3.73 -10.10
C ASN A 139 18.23 3.29 -11.29
N GLU A 140 18.25 4.04 -12.39
CA GLU A 140 19.09 3.77 -13.57
C GLU A 140 20.58 3.82 -13.23
N ASP A 141 21.03 4.88 -12.56
CA ASP A 141 22.43 5.05 -12.14
C ASP A 141 22.83 3.94 -11.15
N ALA A 142 21.94 3.59 -10.22
CA ALA A 142 22.17 2.50 -9.28
C ALA A 142 22.31 1.14 -10.01
N ILE A 143 21.47 0.85 -11.00
CA ILE A 143 21.55 -0.37 -11.81
C ILE A 143 22.87 -0.44 -12.58
N GLU A 144 23.34 0.67 -13.15
CA GLU A 144 24.63 0.72 -13.85
C GLU A 144 25.79 0.39 -12.89
N VAL A 145 25.79 1.01 -11.70
CA VAL A 145 26.83 0.79 -10.69
C VAL A 145 26.83 -0.65 -10.17
N TYR A 146 25.66 -1.21 -9.84
CA TYR A 146 25.57 -2.61 -9.42
C TYR A 146 25.95 -3.58 -10.55
N SER A 147 25.73 -3.21 -11.81
CA SER A 147 26.21 -4.00 -12.97
C SER A 147 27.74 -3.98 -13.10
N LYS A 148 28.41 -2.89 -12.72
CA LYS A 148 29.89 -2.87 -12.64
C LYS A 148 30.38 -3.78 -11.51
N LEU A 149 29.76 -3.65 -10.32
CA LEU A 149 30.12 -4.42 -9.13
C LEU A 149 29.94 -5.94 -9.30
N GLU A 150 28.86 -6.40 -9.94
CA GLU A 150 28.64 -7.84 -10.14
C GLU A 150 29.65 -8.50 -11.08
N ASN A 151 30.33 -7.71 -11.93
CA ASN A 151 31.38 -8.18 -12.84
C ASN A 151 32.77 -8.18 -12.20
N LEU A 152 32.94 -7.60 -11.00
CA LEU A 152 34.20 -7.68 -10.27
C LEU A 152 34.38 -9.10 -9.70
N PRO A 153 35.62 -9.62 -9.59
CA PRO A 153 35.85 -10.98 -9.08
C PRO A 153 35.69 -11.11 -7.53
N VAL A 154 34.71 -10.41 -6.95
CA VAL A 154 34.50 -10.25 -5.50
C VAL A 154 33.53 -11.31 -4.98
N LYS A 155 33.70 -11.68 -3.70
CA LYS A 155 32.86 -12.70 -3.06
C LYS A 155 31.38 -12.28 -3.04
N GLU A 156 31.12 -11.00 -2.83
CA GLU A 156 29.78 -10.45 -2.65
C GLU A 156 29.06 -10.13 -3.97
N LYS A 157 29.60 -10.54 -5.13
CA LYS A 157 29.04 -10.22 -6.46
C LYS A 157 27.54 -10.52 -6.59
N TYR A 158 27.09 -11.60 -5.95
CA TYR A 158 25.68 -12.00 -5.95
C TYR A 158 24.77 -11.08 -5.12
N ASN A 159 25.29 -10.43 -4.07
CA ASN A 159 24.55 -9.38 -3.35
C ASN A 159 24.27 -8.19 -4.26
N TYR A 160 25.20 -7.86 -5.16
CA TYR A 160 25.04 -6.78 -6.13
C TYR A 160 24.04 -7.15 -7.21
N SER A 161 24.11 -8.37 -7.76
CA SER A 161 23.08 -8.89 -8.67
C SER A 161 21.69 -8.91 -8.03
N PHE A 162 21.59 -9.29 -6.76
CA PHE A 162 20.33 -9.26 -6.02
C PHE A 162 19.77 -7.84 -5.87
N LYS A 163 20.61 -6.87 -5.45
CA LYS A 163 20.21 -5.44 -5.33
C LYS A 163 19.75 -4.87 -6.68
N LYS A 164 20.49 -5.14 -7.75
CA LYS A 164 20.14 -4.78 -9.13
C LYS A 164 18.77 -5.36 -9.52
N ALA A 165 18.52 -6.64 -9.25
CA ALA A 165 17.27 -7.28 -9.61
C ALA A 165 16.06 -6.69 -8.86
N VAL A 166 16.22 -6.32 -7.59
CA VAL A 166 15.16 -5.64 -6.82
C VAL A 166 14.82 -4.28 -7.45
N LEU A 167 15.83 -3.51 -7.88
CA LEU A 167 15.60 -2.24 -8.57
C LEU A 167 14.88 -2.44 -9.91
N LEU A 168 15.29 -3.44 -10.71
CA LEU A 168 14.62 -3.80 -11.96
C LEU A 168 13.14 -4.17 -11.73
N LYS A 169 12.84 -4.89 -10.64
CA LYS A 169 11.47 -5.24 -10.25
C LYS A 169 10.64 -3.99 -9.93
N ASN A 170 11.21 -3.04 -9.17
CA ASN A 170 10.54 -1.79 -8.83
C ASN A 170 10.24 -0.92 -10.05
N GLN A 171 11.03 -1.05 -11.12
CA GLN A 171 10.79 -0.41 -12.42
C GLN A 171 9.81 -1.18 -13.32
N GLY A 172 9.26 -2.30 -12.86
CA GLY A 172 8.39 -3.17 -13.67
C GLY A 172 9.11 -4.00 -14.73
N LYS A 173 10.45 -4.02 -14.74
CA LYS A 173 11.28 -4.82 -15.68
C LYS A 173 11.38 -6.27 -15.19
N PHE A 174 10.24 -6.94 -15.07
CA PHE A 174 10.11 -8.24 -14.40
C PHE A 174 10.92 -9.37 -15.06
N GLU A 175 11.01 -9.43 -16.40
CA GLU A 175 11.82 -10.46 -17.07
C GLU A 175 13.32 -10.29 -16.79
N GLN A 176 13.84 -9.07 -16.80
CA GLN A 176 15.24 -8.80 -16.48
C GLN A 176 15.55 -9.10 -15.01
N ALA A 177 14.65 -8.71 -14.10
CA ALA A 177 14.75 -9.03 -12.69
C ALA A 177 14.76 -10.55 -12.46
N TYR A 178 13.82 -11.27 -13.09
CA TYR A 178 13.70 -12.72 -13.00
C TYR A 178 14.97 -13.43 -13.51
N SER A 179 15.47 -13.04 -14.68
CA SER A 179 16.71 -13.60 -15.24
C SER A 179 17.91 -13.34 -14.35
N THR A 180 18.05 -12.13 -13.81
CA THR A 180 19.17 -11.76 -12.91
C THR A 180 19.11 -12.58 -11.63
N LEU A 181 17.94 -12.70 -11.00
CA LEU A 181 17.77 -13.52 -9.79
C LEU A 181 18.06 -15.00 -10.05
N LYS A 182 17.63 -15.54 -11.21
CA LYS A 182 17.81 -16.96 -11.56
C LYS A 182 19.28 -17.32 -11.81
N SER A 183 20.11 -16.35 -12.20
CA SER A 183 21.56 -16.53 -12.33
C SER A 183 22.33 -16.59 -10.99
N ILE A 184 21.69 -16.22 -9.87
CA ILE A 184 22.33 -16.26 -8.56
C ILE A 184 22.34 -17.72 -8.05
N PRO A 185 23.51 -18.33 -7.80
CA PRO A 185 23.59 -19.68 -7.27
C PRO A 185 23.09 -19.70 -5.82
N LYS A 186 22.03 -20.47 -5.57
CA LYS A 186 21.37 -20.57 -4.25
C LYS A 186 22.33 -20.90 -3.11
N ASN A 187 23.36 -21.71 -3.37
CA ASN A 187 24.32 -22.17 -2.35
C ASN A 187 25.41 -21.14 -2.03
N GLU A 188 25.61 -20.13 -2.89
CA GLU A 188 26.64 -19.10 -2.73
C GLU A 188 26.06 -17.78 -2.22
N PHE A 189 24.73 -17.65 -2.19
CA PHE A 189 24.05 -16.46 -1.71
C PHE A 189 23.64 -16.60 -0.25
N ALA A 190 24.01 -15.61 0.57
CA ALA A 190 23.80 -15.65 2.02
C ALA A 190 22.32 -15.62 2.45
N PHE A 191 21.41 -15.27 1.54
CA PHE A 191 19.98 -15.06 1.82
C PHE A 191 19.10 -15.89 0.87
N PRO A 192 19.21 -17.23 0.87
CA PRO A 192 18.53 -18.09 -0.10
C PRO A 192 17.00 -18.00 -0.02
N ALA A 193 16.45 -17.75 1.16
CA ALA A 193 15.02 -17.60 1.35
C ALA A 193 14.50 -16.31 0.68
N GLN A 194 15.19 -15.18 0.88
CA GLN A 194 14.89 -13.89 0.25
C GLN A 194 15.07 -13.95 -1.27
N LEU A 195 16.09 -14.67 -1.77
CA LEU A 195 16.27 -14.93 -3.19
C LEU A 195 15.05 -15.63 -3.81
N ASN A 196 14.60 -16.72 -3.18
CA ASN A 196 13.43 -17.45 -3.64
C ASN A 196 12.15 -16.60 -3.54
N MET A 197 11.99 -15.74 -2.53
CA MET A 197 10.87 -14.79 -2.48
C MET A 197 10.87 -13.81 -3.66
N GLN A 198 12.02 -13.20 -3.98
CA GLN A 198 12.10 -12.27 -5.11
C GLN A 198 11.85 -12.98 -6.44
N LEU A 199 12.32 -14.24 -6.58
CA LEU A 199 12.03 -15.09 -7.75
C LEU A 199 10.54 -15.39 -7.87
N GLY A 200 9.88 -15.75 -6.76
CA GLY A 200 8.44 -15.97 -6.71
C GLY A 200 7.64 -14.73 -7.09
N ASP A 201 7.97 -13.57 -6.50
CA ASP A 201 7.34 -12.28 -6.83
C ASP A 201 7.44 -11.95 -8.32
N ALA A 202 8.65 -12.09 -8.89
CA ALA A 202 8.89 -11.82 -10.30
C ALA A 202 8.14 -12.83 -11.19
N ALA A 203 8.12 -14.11 -10.82
CA ALA A 203 7.38 -15.15 -11.54
C ALA A 203 5.86 -14.90 -11.54
N VAL A 204 5.28 -14.41 -10.43
CA VAL A 204 3.86 -14.02 -10.35
C VAL A 204 3.54 -12.92 -11.36
N GLN A 205 4.37 -11.88 -11.44
CA GLN A 205 4.17 -10.78 -12.39
C GLN A 205 4.29 -11.24 -13.85
N LEU A 206 5.11 -12.26 -14.10
CA LEU A 206 5.28 -12.92 -15.40
C LEU A 206 4.23 -14.02 -15.67
N LYS A 207 3.28 -14.24 -14.77
CA LYS A 207 2.24 -15.28 -14.85
C LYS A 207 2.79 -16.72 -14.90
N LYS A 208 4.01 -16.94 -14.39
CA LYS A 208 4.66 -18.25 -14.25
C LYS A 208 4.31 -18.85 -12.88
N TYR A 209 3.04 -19.18 -12.68
CA TYR A 209 2.49 -19.47 -11.34
C TYR A 209 3.06 -20.75 -10.71
N GLU A 210 3.31 -21.78 -11.52
CA GLU A 210 3.90 -23.04 -11.07
C GLU A 210 5.35 -22.85 -10.58
N GLU A 211 6.15 -22.08 -11.33
CA GLU A 211 7.50 -21.70 -10.90
C GLU A 211 7.44 -20.83 -9.64
N ALA A 212 6.50 -19.88 -9.57
CA ALA A 212 6.35 -19.02 -8.40
C ALA A 212 6.07 -19.81 -7.12
N GLU A 213 5.13 -20.76 -7.17
CA GLU A 213 4.82 -21.60 -6.00
C GLU A 213 6.03 -22.44 -5.58
N ALA A 214 6.76 -23.02 -6.54
CA ALA A 214 7.99 -23.77 -6.26
C ALA A 214 9.04 -22.90 -5.56
N TYR A 215 9.20 -21.63 -5.96
CA TYR A 215 10.09 -20.71 -5.27
C TYR A 215 9.59 -20.35 -3.88
N PHE A 216 8.31 -20.08 -3.69
CA PHE A 216 7.77 -19.80 -2.35
C PHE A 216 7.91 -20.99 -1.38
N GLU A 217 7.77 -22.22 -1.87
CA GLU A 217 8.06 -23.43 -1.08
C GLU A 217 9.52 -23.51 -0.66
N GLU A 218 10.45 -23.29 -1.60
CA GLU A 218 11.90 -23.28 -1.31
C GLU A 218 12.30 -22.14 -0.37
N ALA A 219 11.65 -20.97 -0.46
CA ALA A 219 11.87 -19.88 0.50
C ALA A 219 11.49 -20.32 1.92
N ARG A 220 10.34 -20.98 2.06
CA ARG A 220 9.80 -21.44 3.35
C ARG A 220 10.64 -22.56 3.99
N LYS A 221 11.24 -23.43 3.19
CA LYS A 221 12.16 -24.46 3.69
C LYS A 221 13.42 -23.86 4.31
N ASN A 222 13.93 -22.78 3.71
CA ASN A 222 15.20 -22.16 4.10
C ASN A 222 15.05 -21.15 5.24
N ASP A 223 13.88 -20.54 5.39
CA ASP A 223 13.56 -19.69 6.53
C ASP A 223 12.07 -19.87 6.90
N PRO A 224 11.77 -20.77 7.84
CA PRO A 224 10.40 -21.02 8.30
C PRO A 224 9.75 -19.82 9.00
N GLU A 225 10.53 -18.84 9.46
CA GLU A 225 10.05 -17.60 10.08
C GLU A 225 9.82 -16.49 9.04
N LEU A 226 10.32 -16.63 7.80
CA LEU A 226 10.11 -15.72 6.67
C LEU A 226 8.69 -15.76 6.10
N ILE A 227 7.68 -15.91 6.97
CA ILE A 227 6.27 -16.03 6.65
C ILE A 227 5.85 -14.86 5.75
N SER A 228 5.79 -15.13 4.45
CA SER A 228 5.08 -14.32 3.48
C SER A 228 3.59 -14.49 3.77
N ALA A 229 3.00 -13.51 4.44
CA ALA A 229 1.58 -13.43 4.66
C ALA A 229 0.85 -13.52 3.31
N LYS A 230 0.19 -14.66 3.02
CA LYS A 230 -0.86 -14.69 1.99
C LYS A 230 -1.99 -13.81 2.54
N LYS A 231 -2.16 -12.63 1.93
CA LYS A 231 -3.22 -11.68 2.25
C LYS A 231 -4.54 -12.33 1.89
N SER A 232 -5.22 -12.90 2.88
CA SER A 232 -6.60 -13.36 2.73
C SER A 232 -7.45 -12.15 2.33
N ALA A 233 -8.28 -12.32 1.30
CA ALA A 233 -8.99 -11.25 0.63
C ALA A 233 -10.13 -10.67 1.50
N SER A 234 -9.76 -9.90 2.49
CA SER A 234 -10.54 -8.80 3.03
C SER A 234 -9.46 -7.88 3.56
N VAL A 235 -9.51 -6.60 3.24
CA VAL A 235 -8.43 -5.61 3.53
C VAL A 235 -8.19 -5.40 5.04
N THR A 236 -8.69 -6.31 5.86
CA THR A 236 -8.81 -6.23 7.30
C THR A 236 -8.61 -7.57 8.03
N ARG A 237 -8.41 -8.71 7.35
CA ARG A 237 -8.20 -10.01 8.03
C ARG A 237 -7.05 -10.78 7.39
N VAL A 238 -6.32 -11.56 8.20
CA VAL A 238 -5.24 -12.43 7.71
C VAL A 238 -5.43 -13.82 8.28
N ALA A 239 -5.42 -14.84 7.43
CA ALA A 239 -5.42 -16.23 7.84
C ALA A 239 -4.11 -16.87 7.38
N LEU A 240 -3.43 -17.59 8.28
CA LEU A 240 -2.21 -18.31 8.02
C LEU A 240 -2.53 -19.79 7.90
N PHE A 241 -2.16 -20.38 6.76
CA PHE A 241 -2.31 -21.81 6.49
C PHE A 241 -0.94 -22.48 6.36
N TYR A 242 -0.81 -23.69 6.88
CA TYR A 242 0.31 -24.59 6.64
C TYR A 242 -0.20 -25.95 6.20
N LYS A 243 0.14 -26.38 4.99
CA LYS A 243 -0.35 -27.64 4.39
C LYS A 243 -1.87 -27.77 4.46
N GLU A 244 -2.59 -26.72 4.05
CA GLU A 244 -4.06 -26.58 4.14
C GLU A 244 -4.67 -26.55 5.55
N THR A 245 -3.87 -26.68 6.61
CA THR A 245 -4.33 -26.51 7.99
C THR A 245 -4.30 -25.04 8.39
N LEU A 246 -5.41 -24.50 8.90
CA LEU A 246 -5.46 -23.15 9.46
C LEU A 246 -4.62 -23.11 10.75
N CYS A 247 -3.52 -22.36 10.74
CA CYS A 247 -2.59 -22.24 11.86
C CYS A 247 -2.81 -21.00 12.70
N ALA A 248 -3.15 -19.88 12.07
CA ALA A 248 -3.41 -18.64 12.78
C ALA A 248 -4.43 -17.78 12.03
N PHE A 249 -5.11 -16.91 12.75
CA PHE A 249 -6.07 -15.98 12.19
C PHE A 249 -6.01 -14.63 12.92
N LEU A 250 -5.78 -13.57 12.17
CA LEU A 250 -5.76 -12.18 12.63
C LEU A 250 -7.04 -11.50 12.12
N PRO A 251 -8.05 -11.29 12.98
CA PRO A 251 -9.23 -10.51 12.62
C PRO A 251 -8.91 -9.00 12.54
N PRO A 252 -9.87 -8.16 12.12
CA PRO A 252 -9.67 -6.71 11.97
C PRO A 252 -9.37 -5.95 13.26
N TRP A 253 -9.69 -6.52 14.43
CA TRP A 253 -9.37 -5.95 15.74
C TRP A 253 -8.07 -6.48 16.34
N SER A 254 -7.26 -7.23 15.58
CA SER A 254 -5.89 -7.53 16.02
C SER A 254 -5.14 -6.22 16.33
N GLY A 255 -4.65 -6.11 17.56
CA GLY A 255 -4.00 -4.93 18.14
C GLY A 255 -4.88 -4.12 19.10
N VAL A 256 -6.20 -4.33 19.11
CA VAL A 256 -7.12 -3.65 20.05
C VAL A 256 -7.04 -4.32 21.41
N ASP A 257 -6.88 -3.52 22.47
CA ASP A 257 -6.79 -3.98 23.87
C ASP A 257 -5.74 -5.09 24.11
N GLY A 258 -4.66 -5.10 23.32
CA GLY A 258 -3.60 -6.11 23.43
C GLY A 258 -3.98 -7.48 22.89
N PHE A 259 -5.12 -7.63 22.20
CA PHE A 259 -5.48 -8.85 21.52
C PHE A 259 -4.74 -8.97 20.18
N HIS A 260 -3.94 -10.02 19.98
CA HIS A 260 -3.15 -10.14 18.75
C HIS A 260 -3.79 -11.04 17.68
N GLY A 261 -4.58 -12.03 18.06
CA GLY A 261 -5.20 -12.95 17.11
C GLY A 261 -5.36 -14.36 17.66
N TYR A 262 -5.65 -15.30 16.77
CA TYR A 262 -5.87 -16.70 17.09
C TYR A 262 -4.74 -17.59 16.56
N SER A 263 -4.39 -18.65 17.28
CA SER A 263 -3.35 -19.63 16.89
C SER A 263 -3.73 -21.05 17.31
N ILE A 264 -3.41 -22.03 16.46
CA ILE A 264 -3.59 -23.46 16.76
C ILE A 264 -2.67 -23.91 17.92
N ASN A 265 -1.57 -23.19 18.16
CA ASN A 265 -0.63 -23.50 19.24
C ASN A 265 -1.03 -22.87 20.58
N ALA A 266 -2.01 -21.97 20.59
CA ALA A 266 -2.53 -21.38 21.83
C ALA A 266 -3.53 -22.34 22.48
N LYS A 267 -3.26 -22.73 23.74
CA LYS A 267 -4.11 -23.64 24.52
C LYS A 267 -5.11 -22.91 25.42
N ILE A 268 -4.79 -21.68 25.79
CA ILE A 268 -5.59 -20.78 26.61
C ILE A 268 -5.47 -19.36 26.02
N ASP A 269 -6.35 -18.46 26.45
CA ASP A 269 -6.23 -17.04 26.13
C ASP A 269 -4.94 -16.52 26.75
N ALA A 270 -3.98 -16.16 25.90
CA ALA A 270 -2.68 -15.65 26.29
C ALA A 270 -2.44 -14.27 25.69
N LEU A 271 -1.50 -13.53 26.29
CA LEU A 271 -1.08 -12.21 25.81
C LEU A 271 -0.65 -12.23 24.34
N THR A 272 -0.15 -13.36 23.82
CA THR A 272 0.37 -13.44 22.45
C THR A 272 -0.67 -13.90 21.41
N ALA A 273 -1.63 -14.75 21.80
CA ALA A 273 -2.66 -15.28 20.92
C ALA A 273 -3.72 -16.04 21.74
N TYR A 274 -4.94 -16.10 21.22
CA TYR A 274 -6.01 -16.93 21.76
C TYR A 274 -6.09 -18.26 21.00
N PRO A 275 -6.67 -19.31 21.61
CA PRO A 275 -6.86 -20.58 20.92
C PRO A 275 -7.73 -20.40 19.67
N LEU A 276 -7.31 -20.99 18.56
CA LEU A 276 -8.11 -21.01 17.32
C LEU A 276 -9.46 -21.75 17.49
N GLY A 277 -9.62 -22.47 18.59
CA GLY A 277 -10.76 -23.33 18.89
C GLY A 277 -10.58 -24.75 18.36
N ASN A 278 -11.47 -25.66 18.75
CA ASN A 278 -11.48 -27.03 18.25
C ASN A 278 -12.13 -27.05 16.85
N SER A 279 -11.44 -27.61 15.86
CA SER A 279 -11.93 -27.72 14.47
C SER A 279 -13.21 -28.56 14.35
N GLU A 280 -13.54 -29.36 15.36
CA GLU A 280 -14.74 -30.22 15.41
C GLU A 280 -16.03 -29.48 15.86
N PHE A 281 -15.94 -28.24 16.36
CA PHE A 281 -17.10 -27.46 16.87
C PHE A 281 -17.09 -25.99 16.37
N GLY A 282 -16.52 -25.74 15.20
CA GLY A 282 -15.90 -24.47 14.80
C GLY A 282 -16.76 -23.20 14.71
N THR A 283 -16.10 -22.04 14.90
CA THR A 283 -16.63 -20.72 14.52
C THR A 283 -15.63 -19.94 13.67
N ILE A 284 -14.32 -20.01 13.96
CA ILE A 284 -13.29 -19.33 13.16
C ILE A 284 -12.87 -20.14 11.91
N PRO A 285 -12.54 -21.45 12.00
CA PRO A 285 -12.22 -22.24 10.82
C PRO A 285 -13.31 -22.19 9.75
N ASP A 286 -14.57 -22.35 10.14
CA ASP A 286 -15.74 -22.30 9.25
C ASP A 286 -15.87 -20.94 8.55
N ARG A 287 -15.64 -19.84 9.27
CA ARG A 287 -15.64 -18.49 8.71
C ARG A 287 -14.51 -18.29 7.71
N VAL A 288 -13.32 -18.82 7.99
CA VAL A 288 -12.18 -18.72 7.06
C VAL A 288 -12.44 -19.57 5.83
N GLN A 289 -12.96 -20.79 5.97
CA GLN A 289 -13.32 -21.64 4.84
C GLN A 289 -14.39 -20.99 3.96
N ALA A 290 -15.49 -20.51 4.55
CA ALA A 290 -16.53 -19.79 3.81
C ALA A 290 -15.98 -18.56 3.07
N SER A 291 -14.99 -17.86 3.65
CA SER A 291 -14.30 -16.78 2.96
C SER A 291 -13.44 -17.27 1.81
N ARG A 292 -12.74 -18.40 1.93
CA ARG A 292 -11.96 -19.00 0.82
C ARG A 292 -12.86 -19.38 -0.33
N ASP A 293 -13.92 -20.15 -0.05
CA ASP A 293 -14.87 -20.63 -1.05
C ASP A 293 -15.48 -19.45 -1.84
N TYR A 294 -15.81 -18.38 -1.12
CA TYR A 294 -16.30 -17.14 -1.71
C TYR A 294 -15.29 -16.52 -2.70
N TRP A 295 -14.02 -16.43 -2.32
CA TRP A 295 -12.97 -15.83 -3.16
C TRP A 295 -12.56 -16.70 -4.33
N GLU A 296 -12.52 -18.01 -4.13
CA GLU A 296 -12.34 -18.98 -5.20
C GLU A 296 -13.46 -18.84 -6.24
N THR A 297 -14.72 -18.79 -5.80
CA THR A 297 -15.87 -18.53 -6.67
C THR A 297 -15.73 -17.18 -7.40
N ARG A 298 -15.35 -16.11 -6.69
CA ARG A 298 -15.14 -14.79 -7.30
C ARG A 298 -14.02 -14.74 -8.34
N SER A 299 -13.03 -15.63 -8.22
CA SER A 299 -11.88 -15.71 -9.14
C SER A 299 -12.20 -16.44 -10.45
N GLN A 300 -13.28 -17.22 -10.48
CA GLN A 300 -13.69 -17.97 -11.67
C GLN A 300 -14.07 -17.04 -12.83
N LYS A 301 -13.75 -17.47 -14.06
CA LYS A 301 -14.09 -16.72 -15.28
C LYS A 301 -15.62 -16.59 -15.39
N GLY A 302 -16.10 -15.36 -15.53
CA GLY A 302 -17.55 -15.07 -15.65
C GLY A 302 -18.22 -14.67 -14.33
N ALA A 303 -17.56 -14.83 -13.17
CA ALA A 303 -18.15 -14.49 -11.88
C ALA A 303 -18.64 -13.03 -11.80
N TRP A 304 -17.89 -12.08 -12.41
CA TRP A 304 -18.35 -10.69 -12.49
C TRP A 304 -19.63 -10.54 -13.31
N LYS A 305 -19.72 -11.20 -14.46
CA LYS A 305 -20.88 -11.13 -15.34
C LYS A 305 -22.14 -11.61 -14.61
N GLU A 306 -22.05 -12.72 -13.88
CA GLU A 306 -23.17 -13.24 -13.08
C GLU A 306 -23.61 -12.27 -11.97
N ILE A 307 -22.65 -11.67 -11.25
CA ILE A 307 -22.93 -10.67 -10.22
C ILE A 307 -23.62 -9.46 -10.85
N GLN A 308 -23.04 -8.93 -11.92
CA GLN A 308 -23.56 -7.79 -12.66
C GLN A 308 -25.00 -8.04 -13.12
N GLU A 309 -25.25 -9.18 -13.76
CA GLU A 309 -26.59 -9.57 -14.26
C GLU A 309 -27.59 -9.74 -13.12
N LYS A 310 -27.23 -10.38 -12.01
CA LYS A 310 -28.12 -10.51 -10.83
C LYS A 310 -28.51 -9.16 -10.25
N ARG A 311 -27.55 -8.23 -10.10
CA ARG A 311 -27.79 -6.89 -9.55
C ARG A 311 -28.61 -6.04 -10.50
N LEU A 312 -28.28 -6.06 -11.80
CA LEU A 312 -29.06 -5.38 -12.84
C LEU A 312 -30.49 -5.89 -12.85
N HIS A 313 -30.69 -7.21 -12.94
CA HIS A 313 -32.03 -7.80 -12.99
C HIS A 313 -32.87 -7.44 -11.76
N PHE A 314 -32.27 -7.49 -10.57
CA PHE A 314 -32.93 -7.05 -9.34
C PHE A 314 -33.36 -5.57 -9.42
N LEU A 315 -32.44 -4.67 -9.75
CA LEU A 315 -32.74 -3.24 -9.83
C LEU A 315 -33.76 -2.94 -10.94
N GLU A 316 -33.66 -3.60 -12.09
CA GLU A 316 -34.62 -3.46 -13.19
C GLU A 316 -36.03 -3.92 -12.81
N SER A 317 -36.14 -4.98 -12.00
CA SER A 317 -37.44 -5.44 -11.48
C SER A 317 -38.11 -4.43 -10.56
N LYS A 318 -37.31 -3.56 -9.91
CA LYS A 318 -37.80 -2.56 -8.94
C LYS A 318 -37.98 -1.17 -9.55
N LEU A 319 -37.13 -0.80 -10.50
CA LEU A 319 -37.02 0.56 -11.03
C LEU A 319 -37.38 0.67 -12.52
N GLY A 320 -37.57 -0.45 -13.22
CA GLY A 320 -37.72 -0.49 -14.68
C GLY A 320 -36.38 -0.66 -15.40
N LYS A 321 -36.41 -0.77 -16.73
CA LYS A 321 -35.18 -1.00 -17.52
C LYS A 321 -34.21 0.18 -17.37
N HIS A 322 -32.94 -0.12 -17.16
CA HIS A 322 -31.90 0.91 -17.12
C HIS A 322 -31.69 1.54 -18.51
N ASP A 323 -31.30 2.82 -18.54
CA ASP A 323 -31.06 3.55 -19.79
C ASP A 323 -29.56 3.84 -20.04
N LYS A 324 -28.74 3.89 -18.97
CA LYS A 324 -27.28 4.03 -19.08
C LYS A 324 -26.54 3.11 -18.11
N TYR A 325 -25.35 2.71 -18.51
CA TYR A 325 -24.39 1.94 -17.71
C TYR A 325 -22.98 2.45 -17.96
N TRP A 326 -22.22 2.67 -16.90
CA TRP A 326 -20.80 3.02 -16.94
C TRP A 326 -19.99 1.96 -16.19
N SER A 327 -18.87 1.50 -16.78
CA SER A 327 -17.85 0.81 -16.00
C SER A 327 -17.11 1.83 -15.15
N ALA A 328 -17.13 1.63 -13.83
CA ALA A 328 -16.45 2.46 -12.84
C ALA A 328 -15.12 1.83 -12.38
N ASP A 329 -14.68 0.77 -13.06
CA ASP A 329 -13.51 0.01 -12.64
C ASP A 329 -12.25 0.26 -13.46
N GLY A 330 -12.38 0.86 -14.65
CA GLY A 330 -11.24 1.15 -15.53
C GLY A 330 -10.48 -0.12 -15.97
N GLY A 331 -11.17 -1.27 -16.02
CA GLY A 331 -10.60 -2.58 -16.28
C GLY A 331 -9.85 -3.20 -15.09
N LYS A 332 -9.90 -2.59 -13.89
CA LYS A 332 -9.15 -3.01 -12.71
C LYS A 332 -10.06 -3.57 -11.62
N TYR A 333 -9.60 -4.61 -10.94
CA TYR A 333 -10.30 -5.16 -9.78
C TYR A 333 -10.47 -4.12 -8.63
N PRO A 334 -11.54 -4.19 -7.80
CA PRO A 334 -12.79 -4.90 -8.05
C PRO A 334 -13.52 -4.35 -9.28
N GLN A 335 -14.24 -5.23 -9.99
CA GLN A 335 -15.14 -4.81 -11.06
C GLN A 335 -16.34 -4.09 -10.45
N LEU A 336 -16.68 -2.95 -11.03
CA LEU A 336 -17.61 -1.98 -10.48
C LEU A 336 -18.32 -1.26 -11.62
N GLY A 337 -19.61 -1.03 -11.45
CA GLY A 337 -20.43 -0.30 -12.40
C GLY A 337 -21.29 0.77 -11.74
N ILE A 338 -21.73 1.71 -12.55
CA ILE A 338 -22.78 2.67 -12.22
C ILE A 338 -23.87 2.48 -13.25
N VAL A 339 -25.10 2.35 -12.79
CA VAL A 339 -26.29 2.20 -13.63
C VAL A 339 -27.24 3.37 -13.38
N ARG A 340 -27.99 3.77 -14.41
CA ARG A 340 -29.04 4.78 -14.29
C ARG A 340 -30.39 4.26 -14.76
N PHE A 341 -31.43 4.69 -14.06
CA PHE A 341 -32.81 4.38 -14.34
C PHE A 341 -33.65 5.65 -14.53
N ARG A 342 -34.61 5.56 -15.45
CA ARG A 342 -35.77 6.45 -15.58
C ARG A 342 -37.00 5.65 -15.23
N SER A 343 -37.39 5.69 -13.95
CA SER A 343 -38.47 4.85 -13.46
C SER A 343 -39.83 5.42 -13.82
N GLU A 344 -40.73 4.61 -14.37
CA GLU A 344 -42.13 5.00 -14.58
C GLU A 344 -42.83 5.37 -13.26
N LYS A 345 -42.39 4.76 -12.16
CA LYS A 345 -42.92 5.00 -10.81
C LYS A 345 -42.43 6.32 -10.21
N PHE A 346 -41.30 6.83 -10.69
CA PHE A 346 -40.66 8.08 -10.26
C PHE A 346 -40.27 8.90 -11.49
N PRO A 347 -41.26 9.37 -12.29
CA PRO A 347 -41.01 9.96 -13.60
C PRO A 347 -40.19 11.24 -13.54
N ASP A 348 -40.22 11.93 -12.40
CA ASP A 348 -39.50 13.18 -12.16
C ASP A 348 -38.10 12.95 -11.57
N LEU A 349 -37.60 11.71 -11.50
CA LEU A 349 -36.29 11.41 -10.91
C LEU A 349 -35.36 10.69 -11.88
N LEU A 350 -34.07 11.06 -11.85
CA LEU A 350 -32.98 10.22 -12.35
C LEU A 350 -32.36 9.47 -11.19
N ILE A 351 -32.40 8.14 -11.24
CA ILE A 351 -31.93 7.27 -10.16
C ILE A 351 -30.64 6.59 -10.61
N TYR A 352 -29.55 6.81 -9.88
CA TYR A 352 -28.27 6.17 -10.09
C TYR A 352 -28.03 5.16 -8.98
N SER A 353 -27.51 3.98 -9.34
CA SER A 353 -27.07 2.96 -8.38
C SER A 353 -25.69 2.46 -8.75
N THR A 354 -24.89 2.14 -7.74
CA THR A 354 -23.70 1.31 -7.95
C THR A 354 -24.11 -0.14 -8.23
N ILE A 355 -23.21 -0.85 -8.91
CA ILE A 355 -23.28 -2.28 -9.13
C ILE A 355 -21.91 -2.86 -8.78
N GLY A 356 -21.89 -3.81 -7.86
CA GLY A 356 -20.69 -4.58 -7.53
C GLY A 356 -20.00 -4.12 -6.25
N MET A 357 -20.42 -3.03 -5.61
CA MET A 357 -19.92 -2.73 -4.26
C MET A 357 -20.29 -3.85 -3.29
N SER A 358 -21.49 -4.40 -3.46
CA SER A 358 -21.98 -5.52 -2.66
C SER A 358 -21.24 -6.83 -2.92
N ALA A 359 -20.39 -6.89 -3.97
CA ALA A 359 -19.57 -8.05 -4.31
C ALA A 359 -18.30 -8.17 -3.46
N GLN A 360 -18.15 -7.34 -2.43
CA GLN A 360 -17.12 -7.51 -1.41
C GLN A 360 -17.61 -6.94 -0.09
N ASN A 361 -17.15 -7.49 1.04
CA ASN A 361 -17.41 -6.89 2.34
C ASN A 361 -16.63 -5.57 2.49
N MET A 362 -17.28 -4.57 3.05
CA MET A 362 -16.61 -3.37 3.54
C MET A 362 -15.67 -3.73 4.70
N PRO A 363 -14.43 -3.19 4.72
CA PRO A 363 -13.50 -3.39 5.82
C PRO A 363 -14.04 -2.86 7.16
N CYS A 364 -13.51 -3.39 8.27
CA CYS A 364 -13.71 -2.88 9.64
C CYS A 364 -15.15 -2.89 10.21
N VAL A 365 -16.20 -3.25 9.46
CA VAL A 365 -17.59 -3.21 9.97
C VAL A 365 -17.77 -4.05 11.24
N GLU A 366 -17.04 -5.16 11.35
CA GLU A 366 -17.06 -6.04 12.54
C GLU A 366 -16.53 -5.38 13.82
N LEU A 367 -15.80 -4.27 13.73
CA LEU A 367 -15.41 -3.48 14.89
C LEU A 367 -16.57 -2.71 15.51
N PHE A 368 -17.64 -2.46 14.73
CA PHE A 368 -18.73 -1.56 15.11
C PHE A 368 -20.06 -2.28 15.30
N HIS A 369 -20.25 -3.45 14.68
CA HIS A 369 -21.50 -4.20 14.74
C HIS A 369 -21.25 -5.68 15.09
N LYS A 370 -22.00 -6.20 16.07
CA LYS A 370 -21.99 -7.64 16.39
C LYS A 370 -22.52 -8.48 15.22
N ASN A 371 -23.58 -8.02 14.56
CA ASN A 371 -24.16 -8.64 13.36
C ASN A 371 -23.60 -7.97 12.10
N TYR A 372 -22.27 -7.83 12.01
CA TYR A 372 -21.62 -7.04 10.97
C TYR A 372 -21.96 -7.47 9.55
N GLU A 373 -22.30 -8.75 9.34
CA GLU A 373 -22.63 -9.29 8.03
C GLU A 373 -23.87 -8.62 7.42
N ASP A 374 -24.80 -8.14 8.25
CA ASP A 374 -25.99 -7.39 7.81
C ASP A 374 -25.65 -5.98 7.31
N TYR A 375 -24.44 -5.49 7.62
CA TYR A 375 -23.96 -4.14 7.29
C TYR A 375 -22.72 -4.17 6.38
N ALA A 376 -22.17 -5.36 6.10
CA ALA A 376 -20.91 -5.52 5.40
C ALA A 376 -21.02 -5.28 3.89
N ARG A 377 -22.21 -5.42 3.31
CA ARG A 377 -22.42 -5.32 1.86
C ARG A 377 -23.42 -4.22 1.55
N ILE A 378 -22.98 -3.25 0.76
CA ILE A 378 -23.82 -2.12 0.34
C ILE A 378 -23.75 -1.92 -1.17
N GLU A 379 -24.79 -1.29 -1.71
CA GLU A 379 -24.71 -0.47 -2.92
C GLU A 379 -25.08 0.97 -2.54
N LEU A 380 -24.55 1.94 -3.29
CA LEU A 380 -24.91 3.35 -3.16
C LEU A 380 -25.99 3.71 -4.15
N VAL A 381 -26.91 4.57 -3.73
CA VAL A 381 -27.95 5.16 -4.57
C VAL A 381 -27.82 6.68 -4.51
N LEU A 382 -27.86 7.36 -5.64
CA LEU A 382 -28.02 8.82 -5.67
C LEU A 382 -29.12 9.13 -6.68
N SER A 383 -30.13 9.86 -6.23
CA SER A 383 -31.26 10.26 -7.07
C SER A 383 -31.35 11.76 -7.15
N VAL A 384 -31.70 12.29 -8.33
CA VAL A 384 -31.79 13.73 -8.59
C VAL A 384 -33.12 14.05 -9.25
N LYS A 385 -33.77 15.12 -8.82
CA LYS A 385 -35.03 15.61 -9.41
C LYS A 385 -34.81 16.23 -10.80
N ILE A 386 -35.61 15.79 -11.77
CA ILE A 386 -35.64 16.28 -13.14
C ILE A 386 -36.39 17.61 -13.14
N GLY A 387 -35.71 18.70 -13.47
CA GLY A 387 -36.32 20.03 -13.63
C GLY A 387 -35.50 21.16 -13.03
N SER A 388 -34.85 20.96 -11.87
CA SER A 388 -34.11 22.03 -11.19
C SER A 388 -32.68 22.23 -11.72
N GLU A 389 -32.02 21.19 -12.25
CA GLU A 389 -30.67 21.29 -12.82
C GLU A 389 -30.63 21.22 -14.37
N GLY A 390 -31.71 20.78 -15.02
CA GLY A 390 -31.71 20.42 -16.45
C GLY A 390 -31.08 19.04 -16.71
N LEU A 391 -31.68 18.27 -17.63
CA LEU A 391 -31.37 16.85 -17.84
C LEU A 391 -29.87 16.59 -18.09
N GLU A 392 -29.22 17.40 -18.91
CA GLU A 392 -27.80 17.26 -19.30
C GLU A 392 -26.83 17.51 -18.13
N ARG A 393 -27.22 18.30 -17.12
CA ARG A 393 -26.30 18.74 -16.06
C ARG A 393 -26.07 17.68 -14.98
N SER A 394 -27.12 16.93 -14.61
CA SER A 394 -27.01 15.80 -13.69
C SER A 394 -26.19 14.63 -14.27
N GLU A 395 -26.07 14.52 -15.60
CA GLU A 395 -25.35 13.43 -16.27
C GLU A 395 -23.82 13.52 -16.10
N SER A 396 -23.27 14.70 -15.78
CA SER A 396 -21.83 14.91 -15.67
C SER A 396 -21.31 14.67 -14.25
N TRP A 397 -21.99 15.20 -13.22
CA TRP A 397 -21.45 15.22 -11.86
C TRP A 397 -21.81 13.98 -11.03
N VAL A 398 -23.01 13.41 -11.22
CA VAL A 398 -23.48 12.28 -10.40
C VAL A 398 -22.60 11.03 -10.57
N PRO A 399 -22.32 10.55 -11.80
CA PRO A 399 -21.43 9.40 -11.97
C PRO A 399 -20.02 9.69 -11.47
N HIS A 400 -19.56 10.94 -11.54
CA HIS A 400 -18.26 11.34 -11.03
C HIS A 400 -18.19 11.24 -9.49
N LEU A 401 -19.16 11.82 -8.77
CA LEU A 401 -19.24 11.72 -7.31
C LEU A 401 -19.33 10.25 -6.86
N ILE A 402 -20.22 9.47 -7.48
CA ILE A 402 -20.30 8.04 -7.18
C ILE A 402 -18.95 7.37 -7.46
N GLY A 403 -18.28 7.69 -8.57
CA GLY A 403 -16.96 7.18 -8.93
C GLY A 403 -15.87 7.48 -7.90
N GLU A 404 -15.91 8.63 -7.22
CA GLU A 404 -14.99 8.96 -6.12
C GLU A 404 -15.27 8.11 -4.87
N LEU A 405 -16.54 7.83 -4.58
CA LEU A 405 -16.99 7.11 -3.38
C LEU A 405 -16.98 5.58 -3.52
N ILE A 406 -17.17 5.06 -4.74
CA ILE A 406 -17.44 3.64 -4.99
C ILE A 406 -16.29 2.71 -4.55
N ARG A 407 -15.05 3.22 -4.49
CA ARG A 407 -13.86 2.47 -4.00
C ARG A 407 -13.42 2.87 -2.59
N PHE A 408 -14.08 3.86 -1.99
CA PHE A 408 -13.67 4.45 -0.71
C PHE A 408 -13.48 3.41 0.41
N PRO A 409 -14.39 2.44 0.63
CA PRO A 409 -14.24 1.46 1.71
C PRO A 409 -12.93 0.66 1.61
N TRP A 410 -12.56 0.22 0.41
CA TRP A 410 -11.42 -0.67 0.19
C TRP A 410 -10.09 0.07 0.03
N ASN A 411 -10.11 1.32 -0.45
CA ASN A 411 -8.89 2.13 -0.56
C ASN A 411 -8.45 2.70 0.80
N MET A 412 -9.42 3.08 1.65
CA MET A 412 -9.15 3.73 2.94
C MET A 412 -9.24 2.77 4.14
N ALA A 413 -9.59 1.50 3.91
CA ALA A 413 -9.88 0.50 4.94
C ALA A 413 -10.96 0.98 5.95
N LYS A 414 -12.06 1.54 5.41
CA LYS A 414 -13.21 2.08 6.17
C LYS A 414 -14.51 1.43 5.72
N TRP A 415 -15.61 1.78 6.39
CA TRP A 415 -16.95 1.39 5.97
C TRP A 415 -17.90 2.60 5.94
N LEU A 416 -18.98 2.45 5.18
CA LEU A 416 -20.03 3.45 5.02
C LEU A 416 -21.31 2.90 5.64
N GLY A 417 -22.00 3.73 6.41
CA GLY A 417 -23.18 3.33 7.17
C GLY A 417 -24.21 4.43 7.24
N HIS A 418 -25.40 4.08 7.71
CA HIS A 418 -26.46 5.04 7.98
C HIS A 418 -25.97 6.11 8.97
N GLY A 419 -26.10 7.38 8.60
CA GLY A 419 -25.65 8.53 9.38
C GLY A 419 -24.18 8.91 9.20
N HIS A 420 -23.41 8.19 8.38
CA HIS A 420 -22.06 8.65 8.07
C HIS A 420 -22.10 9.87 7.15
N THR A 421 -21.13 10.76 7.27
CA THR A 421 -20.92 11.89 6.36
C THR A 421 -19.50 11.86 5.82
N ILE A 422 -19.32 12.30 4.56
CA ILE A 422 -17.98 12.53 3.98
C ILE A 422 -17.93 13.96 3.46
N SER A 423 -16.92 14.71 3.90
CA SER A 423 -16.66 16.06 3.38
C SER A 423 -16.06 16.00 1.99
N MET A 424 -16.58 16.83 1.09
CA MET A 424 -16.09 16.96 -0.29
C MET A 424 -15.12 18.14 -0.35
N THR A 425 -13.91 17.93 -0.87
CA THR A 425 -12.87 18.97 -0.98
C THR A 425 -12.92 19.74 -2.29
N ARG A 426 -13.81 19.37 -3.22
CA ARG A 426 -13.96 20.09 -4.48
C ARG A 426 -14.83 21.33 -4.30
N LYS A 427 -14.19 22.50 -4.43
CA LYS A 427 -14.82 23.72 -4.92
C LYS A 427 -14.50 23.78 -6.40
N ASP A 428 -15.32 23.16 -7.23
CA ASP A 428 -15.19 23.36 -8.68
C ASP A 428 -15.67 24.81 -8.97
N PRO A 429 -14.78 25.73 -9.38
CA PRO A 429 -15.15 27.13 -9.56
C PRO A 429 -16.17 27.35 -10.69
N GLU A 430 -16.28 26.39 -11.61
CA GLU A 430 -17.25 26.41 -12.71
C GLU A 430 -18.53 25.62 -12.38
N ALA A 431 -18.50 24.73 -11.38
CA ALA A 431 -19.69 24.05 -10.87
C ALA A 431 -20.38 24.92 -9.79
N LEU A 432 -20.98 26.03 -10.24
CA LEU A 432 -21.83 26.96 -9.46
C LEU A 432 -23.06 26.31 -8.76
N TYR A 433 -23.19 24.99 -8.76
CA TYR A 433 -24.39 24.23 -8.38
C TYR A 433 -24.12 23.06 -7.43
N LEU A 434 -22.85 22.85 -7.03
CA LEU A 434 -22.44 21.87 -6.01
C LEU A 434 -22.04 22.60 -4.73
N ASP A 435 -22.93 23.43 -4.17
CA ASP A 435 -22.70 24.15 -2.91
C ASP A 435 -22.80 23.25 -1.66
N PHE A 436 -22.83 21.94 -1.84
CA PHE A 436 -22.83 21.00 -0.73
C PHE A 436 -21.40 20.69 -0.29
N ALA A 437 -21.17 20.81 1.01
CA ALA A 437 -19.88 20.56 1.64
C ALA A 437 -19.61 19.09 1.94
N SER A 438 -20.68 18.31 2.02
CA SER A 438 -20.60 16.90 2.40
C SER A 438 -21.75 16.11 1.84
N VAL A 439 -21.56 14.79 1.83
CA VAL A 439 -22.59 13.82 1.48
C VAL A 439 -22.91 13.01 2.72
N LEU A 440 -24.20 12.95 3.06
CA LEU A 440 -24.77 12.09 4.08
C LEU A 440 -25.20 10.76 3.47
N PHE A 441 -24.85 9.66 4.14
CA PHE A 441 -25.28 8.32 3.81
C PHE A 441 -26.48 7.96 4.69
N ARG A 442 -27.65 7.71 4.10
CA ARG A 442 -28.82 7.16 4.83
C ARG A 442 -29.23 5.83 4.23
N ASP A 443 -29.54 4.86 5.08
CA ASP A 443 -30.19 3.62 4.62
C ASP A 443 -31.52 3.97 3.94
N LEU A 444 -31.70 3.53 2.68
CA LEU A 444 -32.88 3.80 1.89
C LEU A 444 -34.15 3.22 2.55
N SER A 445 -34.02 2.11 3.28
CA SER A 445 -35.12 1.52 4.05
C SER A 445 -35.62 2.38 5.21
N SER A 446 -34.89 3.44 5.59
CA SER A 446 -35.38 4.42 6.57
C SER A 446 -36.45 5.38 6.03
N PHE A 447 -36.67 5.38 4.72
CA PHE A 447 -37.73 6.16 4.08
C PHE A 447 -38.97 5.31 3.86
N SER A 448 -40.14 5.96 3.82
CA SER A 448 -41.41 5.28 3.56
C SER A 448 -41.42 4.64 2.17
N ALA A 449 -41.88 3.40 2.07
CA ALA A 449 -42.08 2.72 0.79
C ALA A 449 -43.14 3.40 -0.11
N ALA A 450 -43.93 4.33 0.45
CA ALA A 450 -44.83 5.17 -0.32
C ALA A 450 -44.09 6.27 -1.12
N THR A 451 -42.90 6.70 -0.66
CA THR A 451 -42.15 7.81 -1.24
C THR A 451 -40.83 7.39 -1.87
N ALA A 452 -40.21 6.31 -1.39
CA ALA A 452 -38.94 5.77 -1.88
C ALA A 452 -39.10 4.34 -2.44
N PRO A 453 -38.25 3.92 -3.40
CA PRO A 453 -38.28 2.56 -3.91
C PRO A 453 -37.85 1.54 -2.84
N ASP A 454 -38.61 0.46 -2.72
CA ASP A 454 -38.24 -0.68 -1.89
C ASP A 454 -37.20 -1.56 -2.60
N LEU A 455 -35.93 -1.29 -2.29
CA LEU A 455 -34.78 -2.07 -2.74
C LEU A 455 -34.35 -3.14 -1.72
N SER A 456 -35.20 -3.49 -0.76
CA SER A 456 -34.93 -4.62 0.13
C SER A 456 -35.04 -5.96 -0.60
N GLY A 457 -34.34 -6.98 -0.09
CA GLY A 457 -34.40 -8.35 -0.60
C GLY A 457 -33.29 -8.75 -1.57
N LEU A 458 -32.36 -7.86 -1.93
CA LEU A 458 -31.16 -8.27 -2.67
C LEU A 458 -30.23 -9.08 -1.76
N ILE A 459 -29.92 -10.30 -2.19
CA ILE A 459 -29.02 -11.23 -1.50
C ILE A 459 -27.77 -11.45 -2.35
N SER A 460 -26.61 -11.40 -1.71
CA SER A 460 -25.30 -11.68 -2.33
C SER A 460 -25.05 -13.18 -2.52
N GLU A 461 -23.97 -13.51 -3.24
CA GLU A 461 -23.62 -14.89 -3.63
C GLU A 461 -23.47 -15.83 -2.44
N ASN A 462 -23.07 -15.30 -1.29
CA ASN A 462 -22.89 -16.06 -0.05
C ASN A 462 -24.05 -15.88 0.94
N GLY A 463 -25.24 -15.54 0.45
CA GLY A 463 -26.45 -15.49 1.25
C GLY A 463 -26.58 -14.28 2.17
N LYS A 464 -25.71 -13.26 2.04
CA LYS A 464 -25.73 -12.06 2.89
C LYS A 464 -26.60 -10.97 2.28
N GLN A 465 -27.35 -10.27 3.12
CA GLN A 465 -28.18 -9.14 2.71
C GLN A 465 -27.32 -8.01 2.14
N VAL A 466 -27.83 -7.37 1.08
CA VAL A 466 -27.26 -6.15 0.52
C VAL A 466 -28.13 -4.97 0.94
N ARG A 467 -27.50 -3.95 1.52
CA ARG A 467 -28.16 -2.68 1.87
C ARG A 467 -27.96 -1.63 0.79
N PHE A 468 -28.90 -0.70 0.69
CA PHE A 468 -28.79 0.44 -0.22
C PHE A 468 -28.66 1.71 0.62
N LEU A 469 -27.54 2.41 0.47
CA LEU A 469 -27.34 3.72 1.11
C LEU A 469 -27.62 4.82 0.09
N THR A 470 -28.65 5.63 0.35
CA THR A 470 -28.89 6.84 -0.42
C THR A 470 -27.90 7.94 -0.02
N LEU A 471 -27.36 8.62 -1.03
CA LEU A 471 -26.45 9.74 -0.91
C LEU A 471 -27.25 11.03 -0.91
N LEU A 472 -27.15 11.80 0.17
CA LEU A 472 -27.87 13.07 0.35
C LEU A 472 -26.86 14.21 0.51
N PRO A 473 -26.74 15.08 -0.50
CA PRO A 473 -25.90 16.26 -0.39
C PRO A 473 -26.36 17.19 0.74
N LEU A 474 -25.40 17.67 1.56
CA LEU A 474 -25.63 18.58 2.68
C LEU A 474 -24.87 19.90 2.51
N SER A 475 -25.53 21.02 2.83
CA SER A 475 -24.86 22.33 2.94
C SER A 475 -23.85 22.35 4.10
N GLU A 476 -22.97 23.36 4.16
CA GLU A 476 -22.10 23.55 5.35
C GLU A 476 -22.93 23.74 6.64
N GLU A 477 -24.02 24.48 6.58
CA GLU A 477 -24.90 24.73 7.74
C GLU A 477 -25.54 23.44 8.26
N GLU A 478 -26.02 22.58 7.36
CA GLU A 478 -26.60 21.28 7.71
C GLU A 478 -25.55 20.33 8.30
N LYS A 479 -24.34 20.36 7.76
CA LYS A 479 -23.20 19.62 8.30
C LYS A 479 -22.83 20.11 9.70
N GLU A 480 -22.76 21.42 9.92
CA GLU A 480 -22.50 22.00 11.24
C GLU A 480 -23.61 21.63 12.25
N TYR A 481 -24.87 21.71 11.84
CA TYR A 481 -26.01 21.26 12.67
C TYR A 481 -25.89 19.78 13.01
N ALA A 482 -25.61 18.91 12.02
CA ALA A 482 -25.45 17.47 12.25
C ALA A 482 -24.27 17.14 13.17
N GLN A 483 -23.19 17.93 13.12
CA GLN A 483 -22.04 17.78 14.02
C GLN A 483 -22.33 18.27 15.44
N LYS A 484 -23.11 19.34 15.58
CA LYS A 484 -23.44 19.94 16.88
C LYS A 484 -24.50 19.14 17.66
N ASP A 485 -25.61 18.83 17.00
CA ASP A 485 -26.79 18.21 17.64
C ASP A 485 -26.85 16.69 17.44
N GLY A 486 -25.92 16.14 16.67
CA GLY A 486 -25.78 14.72 16.39
C GLY A 486 -26.68 14.23 15.25
N ILE A 487 -26.19 13.19 14.56
CA ILE A 487 -26.84 12.73 13.32
C ILE A 487 -28.25 12.16 13.51
N GLN A 488 -28.55 11.59 14.68
CA GLN A 488 -29.91 11.12 14.99
C GLN A 488 -30.91 12.28 15.05
N SER A 489 -30.56 13.39 15.71
CA SER A 489 -31.40 14.59 15.80
C SER A 489 -31.62 15.22 14.42
N PHE A 490 -30.56 15.24 13.60
CA PHE A 490 -30.63 15.67 12.21
C PHE A 490 -31.61 14.82 11.40
N ASN A 491 -31.48 13.48 11.44
CA ASN A 491 -32.38 12.58 10.71
C ASN A 491 -33.83 12.70 11.19
N GLN A 492 -34.09 12.81 12.50
CA GLN A 492 -35.44 13.04 13.02
C GLN A 492 -36.04 14.37 12.52
N SER A 493 -35.22 15.42 12.44
CA SER A 493 -35.66 16.72 11.94
C SER A 493 -35.94 16.67 10.43
N TRP A 494 -35.11 15.96 9.67
CA TRP A 494 -35.30 15.67 8.24
C TRP A 494 -36.64 14.96 8.00
N ASP A 495 -36.91 13.91 8.78
CA ASP A 495 -38.13 13.11 8.66
C ASP A 495 -39.36 13.92 9.10
N ARG A 496 -39.27 14.70 10.18
CA ARG A 496 -40.35 15.58 10.66
C ARG A 496 -40.71 16.68 9.65
N LYS A 497 -39.72 17.22 8.95
CA LYS A 497 -39.94 18.19 7.86
C LYS A 497 -40.37 17.52 6.54
N GLY A 498 -40.40 16.18 6.48
CA GLY A 498 -40.82 15.43 5.30
C GLY A 498 -39.86 15.59 4.11
N LEU A 499 -38.56 15.80 4.36
CA LEU A 499 -37.58 15.98 3.30
C LEU A 499 -37.36 14.67 2.51
N PRO A 500 -37.11 14.77 1.19
CA PRO A 500 -37.06 13.61 0.30
C PRO A 500 -35.80 12.75 0.50
N TRP A 501 -35.82 11.56 -0.12
CA TRP A 501 -34.71 10.61 -0.19
C TRP A 501 -33.76 10.86 -1.38
N TYR A 502 -34.03 11.91 -2.17
CA TYR A 502 -33.32 12.31 -3.37
C TYR A 502 -32.82 13.76 -3.24
N HIS A 503 -31.85 14.12 -4.07
CA HIS A 503 -31.33 15.48 -4.20
C HIS A 503 -32.28 16.35 -5.04
N ASP A 504 -32.65 17.50 -4.48
CA ASP A 504 -33.37 18.56 -5.16
C ASP A 504 -32.61 19.87 -4.94
N ALA A 505 -32.11 20.48 -6.02
CA ALA A 505 -31.34 21.73 -5.94
C ALA A 505 -32.18 22.91 -5.41
N GLU A 506 -33.50 22.82 -5.45
CA GLU A 506 -34.41 23.84 -4.91
C GLU A 506 -34.82 23.57 -3.44
N ARG A 507 -34.32 22.48 -2.84
CA ARG A 507 -34.62 22.13 -1.44
C ARG A 507 -34.06 23.20 -0.51
N GLN A 508 -34.91 23.74 0.35
CA GLN A 508 -34.46 24.60 1.44
C GLN A 508 -33.65 23.82 2.48
N SER A 509 -32.64 24.49 3.05
CA SER A 509 -31.83 23.96 4.15
C SER A 509 -32.72 23.45 5.29
N LEU A 510 -32.30 22.36 5.94
CA LEU A 510 -32.94 21.89 7.16
C LEU A 510 -32.80 22.91 8.29
N VAL A 511 -31.74 23.71 8.28
CA VAL A 511 -31.37 24.67 9.33
C VAL A 511 -32.07 25.99 9.13
#